data_AF-A0AAE3L4E8-F1
#
_entry.id   AF-A0AAE3L4E8-F1
#
_cell.length_a   1.000
_cell.length_b   1.000
_cell.length_c   1.000
_cell.angle_alpha   90.00
_cell.angle_beta   90.00
_cell.angle_gamma   90.00
#
_symmetry.space_group_name_H-M   'P 1'
#
loop_
_entity.id
_entity.type
_entity.pdbx_description
1 polymer ?
#
loop_
_entity_poly.entity_id
_entity_poly.type
_entity_poly.pdbx_seq_one_letter_code
_entity_poly.pdbx_strand_id
1 'polypeptide(L)' 'MNNRETFLSLIFDNELERVEVAEMLCVDRDQVDRWLAAVGSRNHEDIPDMAVELLRLKLKLAGASSGD' A
#
# COMPACT_ATOMS: atom_id res chain seq x y z
N MET A 1 10.99 4.25 -11.27
CA MET A 1 10.09 3.24 -10.68
C MET A 1 8.74 3.90 -10.50
N ASN A 2 7.66 3.19 -10.79
CA ASN A 2 6.31 3.71 -10.67
C ASN A 2 5.76 3.34 -9.29
N ASN A 3 5.42 4.33 -8.46
CA ASN A 3 4.96 4.10 -7.09
C ASN A 3 3.77 3.14 -7.03
N ARG A 4 2.90 3.23 -8.04
CA ARG A 4 1.76 2.32 -8.19
C ARG A 4 2.15 0.86 -8.38
N GLU A 5 3.12 0.58 -9.24
CA GLU A 5 3.57 -0.80 -9.49
C GLU A 5 4.19 -1.37 -8.22
N THR A 6 5.06 -0.61 -7.55
CA THR A 6 5.66 -1.03 -6.27
C THR A 6 4.59 -1.27 -5.20
N PHE A 7 3.61 -0.38 -5.07
CA PHE A 7 2.54 -0.49 -4.08
C PHE A 7 1.67 -1.73 -4.34
N LEU A 8 1.30 -1.99 -5.59
CA LEU A 8 0.56 -3.18 -5.99
C LEU A 8 1.35 -4.47 -5.70
N SER A 9 2.65 -4.50 -6.00
CA SER A 9 3.50 -5.65 -5.67
C SER A 9 3.51 -5.90 -4.17
N LEU A 10 3.72 -4.87 -3.33
CA LEU A 10 3.71 -5.03 -1.87
C LEU A 10 2.40 -5.61 -1.35
N ILE A 11 1.26 -5.17 -1.89
CA ILE A 11 -0.06 -5.69 -1.52
C ILE A 11 -0.19 -7.16 -1.94
N PHE A 12 0.14 -7.48 -3.19
CA PHE A 12 0.00 -8.82 -3.74
C PHE A 12 0.95 -9.84 -3.07
N ASP A 13 2.22 -9.47 -2.92
CA ASP A 13 3.28 -10.32 -2.36
C ASP A 13 3.05 -10.65 -0.87
N ASN A 14 2.28 -9.82 -0.16
CA ASN A 14 1.96 -10.01 1.26
C ASN A 14 0.47 -10.33 1.48
N GLU A 15 -0.26 -10.66 0.41
CA GLU A 15 -1.69 -11.03 0.43
C GLU A 15 -2.59 -10.06 1.20
N LEU A 16 -2.26 -8.75 1.17
CA LEU A 16 -2.95 -7.74 1.96
C LEU A 16 -4.31 -7.36 1.37
N GLU A 17 -5.32 -7.25 2.23
CA GLU A 17 -6.56 -6.61 1.89
C GLU A 17 -6.44 -5.07 1.95
N ARG A 18 -7.29 -4.37 1.19
CA ARG A 18 -7.29 -2.89 1.14
C ARG A 18 -7.53 -2.25 2.51
N VAL A 19 -8.30 -2.92 3.37
CA VAL A 19 -8.56 -2.48 4.75
C VAL A 19 -7.28 -2.57 5.59
N GLU A 20 -6.53 -3.67 5.48
CA GLU A 20 -5.26 -3.85 6.20
C GLU A 20 -4.23 -2.82 5.75
N VAL A 21 -4.14 -2.55 4.45
CA VAL A 21 -3.27 -1.49 3.90
C VAL A 21 -3.64 -0.12 4.48
N ALA A 22 -4.93 0.19 4.57
CA ALA A 22 -5.42 1.44 5.11
C ALA A 22 -5.06 1.59 6.61
N GLU A 23 -5.25 0.52 7.39
CA GLU A 23 -4.87 0.47 8.80
C GLU A 23 -3.35 0.60 8.99
N MET A 24 -2.57 -0.10 8.18
CA MET A 24 -1.11 0.00 8.22
C MET A 24 -0.62 1.41 7.92
N LEU A 25 -1.27 2.11 6.97
CA LEU A 25 -0.88 3.45 6.55
C LEU A 25 -1.56 4.58 7.33
N CYS A 26 -2.46 4.25 8.27
CA CYS A 26 -3.27 5.21 9.00
C CYS A 26 -4.05 6.18 8.08
N VAL A 27 -4.64 5.65 7.01
CA VAL A 27 -5.49 6.38 6.06
C VAL A 27 -6.86 5.72 5.97
N ASP A 28 -7.84 6.43 5.41
CA ASP A 28 -9.14 5.83 5.11
C ASP A 28 -9.04 4.76 4.01
N ARG A 29 -9.89 3.74 4.08
CA ARG A 29 -9.99 2.72 3.02
C ARG A 29 -10.27 3.35 1.65
N ASP A 30 -11.13 4.38 1.61
CA ASP A 30 -11.42 5.12 0.39
C ASP A 30 -10.17 5.78 -0.23
N GLN A 31 -9.17 6.12 0.58
CA GLN A 31 -7.90 6.65 0.07
C GLN A 31 -7.12 5.56 -0.68
N VAL A 32 -7.09 4.35 -0.15
CA VAL A 32 -6.47 3.18 -0.81
C VAL A 32 -7.24 2.81 -2.08
N ASP A 33 -8.57 2.86 -2.05
CA ASP A 33 -9.39 2.60 -3.24
C ASP A 33 -9.10 3.62 -4.36
N ARG A 34 -8.91 4.91 -4.04
CA ARG A 34 -8.55 5.95 -5.01
C ARG A 34 -7.14 5.76 -5.60
N TRP A 35 -6.19 5.33 -4.77
CA TRP A 35 -4.85 4.96 -5.21
C TRP A 35 -4.83 3.75 -6.16
N LEU A 36 -5.72 2.79 -5.92
CA LEU A 36 -5.82 1.56 -6.72
C LEU A 36 -6.78 1.71 -7.91
N ALA A 37 -7.59 2.77 -7.97
CA ALA A 37 -8.49 3.05 -9.07
C ALA A 37 -7.76 3.08 -10.41
N ALA A 38 -8.44 2.71 -11.50
CA ALA A 38 -7.85 2.67 -12.83
C ALA A 38 -7.31 4.05 -13.24
N VAL A 39 -6.12 4.06 -13.84
CA VAL A 39 -5.48 5.28 -14.33
C VAL A 39 -6.42 5.99 -15.31
N GLY A 40 -6.64 7.29 -15.11
CA GLY A 40 -7.56 8.10 -15.92
C GLY A 40 -9.03 8.07 -15.46
N SER A 41 -9.38 7.30 -14.43
CA SER A 41 -10.70 7.41 -13.80
C SER A 41 -10.79 8.71 -12.96
N ARG A 42 -12.02 9.23 -12.80
CA ARG A 42 -12.27 10.47 -12.03
C ARG A 42 -11.75 10.42 -10.58
N ASN A 43 -11.68 9.22 -10.03
CA ASN A 43 -11.30 8.99 -8.64
C ASN A 43 -9.86 8.48 -8.51
N HIS A 44 -9.08 8.48 -9.59
CA HIS A 44 -7.68 8.09 -9.55
C HIS A 44 -6.86 9.15 -8.84
N GLU A 45 -6.08 8.71 -7.86
CA GLU A 45 -5.08 9.55 -7.20
C GLU A 45 -3.72 8.88 -7.28
N ASP A 46 -2.68 9.69 -7.48
CA ASP A 46 -1.30 9.22 -7.41
C ASP A 46 -0.97 8.71 -6.02
N ILE A 47 -0.19 7.63 -5.98
CA ILE A 47 0.30 7.07 -4.73
C ILE A 47 1.50 7.90 -4.25
N PRO A 48 1.41 8.52 -3.06
CA PRO A 48 2.51 9.29 -2.52
C PRO A 48 3.68 8.36 -2.18
N ASP A 49 4.90 8.83 -2.46
CA ASP A 49 6.14 8.09 -2.21
C ASP A 49 6.23 7.57 -0.76
N MET A 50 5.87 8.43 0.20
CA MET A 50 5.85 8.10 1.63
C MET A 50 4.90 6.96 2.00
N ALA A 51 3.79 6.75 1.27
CA ALA A 51 2.90 5.62 1.53
C ALA A 51 3.56 4.29 1.11
N VAL A 52 4.29 4.28 -0.01
CA VAL A 52 5.04 3.11 -0.46
C VAL A 52 6.13 2.76 0.55
N GLU A 53 6.93 3.76 0.95
CA GLU A 53 8.03 3.57 1.88
C GLU A 53 7.54 3.13 3.27
N LEU A 54 6.44 3.72 3.77
CA LEU A 54 5.86 3.33 5.05
C LEU A 54 5.31 1.90 5.02
N LEU A 55 4.61 1.52 3.95
CA LEU A 55 4.10 0.15 3.80
C LEU A 55 5.25 -0.86 3.81
N ARG A 56 6.30 -0.61 3.03
CA ARG A 56 7.51 -1.42 2.98
C ARG A 56 8.16 -1.54 4.37
N LEU A 57 8.29 -0.44 5.10
CA LEU A 57 8.87 -0.45 6.45
C LEU A 57 8.03 -1.31 7.40
N LYS A 58 6.71 -1.15 7.41
CA LYS A 58 5.82 -1.89 8.30
C LYS A 58 5.79 -3.38 8.00
N LEU A 59 5.77 -3.76 6.72
CA LEU A 59 5.88 -5.15 6.29
C LEU A 59 7.20 -5.78 6.75
N LYS A 60 8.32 -5.06 6.61
CA LYS A 60 9.61 -5.53 7.12
C LYS A 60 9.60 -5.73 8.63
N LEU A 61 8.98 -4.81 9.38
CA LEU A 61 8.87 -4.93 10.84
C LEU A 61 7.95 -6.09 11.26
N ALA A 62 6.85 -6.33 10.53
CA ALA A 62 5.96 -7.46 10.78
C ALA A 62 6.63 -8.80 10.48
N GLY A 63 7.40 -8.91 9.40
CA GLY A 63 8.17 -10.11 9.05
C GLY A 63 9.38 -10.36 9.96
N ALA A 64 9.97 -9.30 10.53
CA ALA A 64 11.12 -9.39 11.45
C ALA A 64 10.75 -9.99 12.82
N SER A 65 9.47 -10.25 13.11
CA SER A 65 9.05 -10.99 14.31
C SER A 65 9.15 -12.52 14.18
N SER A 66 9.57 -13.06 13.03
CA SER A 66 10.05 -14.44 12.89
C SER A 66 11.58 -14.46 12.79
N GLY A 67 12.24 -14.46 13.94
CA GLY A 67 13.69 -14.54 14.04
C GLY A 67 14.11 -14.78 15.48
N ASP A 68 13.95 -16.02 15.93
CA ASP A 68 14.70 -16.64 17.03
C ASP A 68 15.96 -17.30 16.43
#